data_AF-A0A8K0CLJ3-F1
#
_entry.id   AF-A0A8K0CLJ3-F1
#
_cell.length_a   1.000
_cell.length_b   1.000
_cell.length_c   1.000
_cell.angle_alpha   90.00
_cell.angle_beta   90.00
_cell.angle_gamma   90.00
#
_symmetry.space_group_name_H-M   'P 1'
#
loop_
_entity.id
_entity.type
_entity.pdbx_description
1 polymer ?
#
loop_
_entity_poly.entity_id
_entity_poly.type
_entity_poly.pdbx_seq_one_letter_code
_entity_poly.pdbx_strand_id
1 'polypeptide(L)'
;WTLVRFLFVEVNFAKYNPSRASSFIPLPPFVQEKKAVINVRNDDQRCFAWSVVSALVPPLGAAHRCTSYPDPEQVLNLGGLQFPLKLKDIKDFCRMNPDISVNVYGLEQVLKNNHVAYEVVGPLYYAMEKKR
;
A
#
# COMPACT_ATOMS: atom_id res chain seq x y z
N TRP A 1 -2.80 21.90 38.97
CA TRP A 1 -1.91 22.42 37.93
C TRP A 1 -2.77 22.88 36.77
N THR A 2 -2.77 24.19 36.47
CA THR A 2 -3.56 24.77 35.38
C THR A 2 -2.61 25.49 34.44
N LEU A 3 -2.63 25.12 33.16
CA LEU A 3 -1.81 25.76 32.13
C LEU A 3 -2.36 27.15 31.82
N VAL A 4 -1.53 28.20 31.94
CA VAL A 4 -2.00 29.60 31.86
C VAL A 4 -1.85 30.20 30.45
N ARG A 5 -0.75 29.95 29.72
CA ARG A 5 -0.65 30.34 28.30
C ARG A 5 0.45 29.62 27.52
N PHE A 6 0.24 29.45 26.22
CA PHE A 6 1.29 29.12 25.25
C PHE A 6 1.88 30.43 24.68
N LEU A 7 3.21 30.54 24.63
CA LEU A 7 3.90 31.74 24.11
C LEU A 7 4.05 31.70 22.59
N PHE A 8 4.34 30.53 22.04
CA PHE A 8 4.43 30.26 20.61
C PHE A 8 4.37 28.75 20.38
N VAL A 9 3.75 28.34 19.28
CA VAL A 9 3.72 26.94 18.82
C VAL A 9 4.12 26.95 17.36
N GLU A 10 5.22 26.28 17.05
CA GLU A 10 5.69 26.09 15.68
C GLU A 10 5.32 24.68 15.23
N VAL A 11 4.51 24.57 14.18
CA VAL A 11 4.17 23.29 13.56
C VAL A 11 4.77 23.27 12.17
N ASN A 12 5.89 22.56 12.02
CA ASN A 12 6.56 22.37 10.76
C ASN A 12 5.98 21.13 10.06
N PHE A 13 5.22 21.35 8.98
CA PHE A 13 4.72 20.28 8.13
C PHE A 13 5.73 20.00 7.01
N ALA A 14 6.53 18.94 7.16
CA ALA A 14 7.16 18.36 5.98
C ALA A 14 6.05 17.80 5.08
N LYS A 15 6.07 18.13 3.79
CA LYS A 15 5.11 17.61 2.81
C LYS A 15 5.32 16.11 2.64
N TYR A 16 4.78 15.31 3.55
CA TYR A 16 4.75 13.87 3.48
C TYR A 16 3.79 13.49 2.36
N ASN A 17 4.28 12.78 1.34
CA ASN A 17 3.46 12.26 0.26
C ASN A 17 3.27 10.75 0.47
N PRO A 18 2.30 10.34 1.32
CA PRO A 18 2.13 8.94 1.73
C PRO A 18 1.81 7.98 0.58
N SER A 19 1.40 8.50 -0.58
CA SER A 19 0.91 7.71 -1.70
C SER A 19 1.81 7.91 -2.92
N ARG A 20 2.92 7.16 -2.99
CA ARG A 20 3.49 6.74 -4.29
C ARG A 20 2.88 5.40 -4.69
N ALA A 21 1.55 5.26 -4.65
CA ALA A 21 0.96 4.25 -5.51
C ALA A 21 1.25 4.71 -6.94
N SER A 22 1.89 3.88 -7.75
CA SER A 22 2.25 4.21 -9.14
C SER A 22 2.50 2.93 -9.94
N SER A 23 3.64 2.84 -10.60
CA SER A 23 4.24 1.61 -11.12
C SER A 23 5.08 0.89 -10.07
N PHE A 24 5.79 -0.16 -10.49
CA PHE A 24 6.66 -0.96 -9.65
C PHE A 24 7.62 -0.12 -8.81
N ILE A 25 7.63 -0.37 -7.50
CA ILE A 25 8.60 0.18 -6.55
C ILE A 25 9.40 -1.00 -5.97
N PRO A 26 10.74 -0.95 -6.00
CA PRO A 26 11.56 -2.02 -5.42
C PRO A 26 11.33 -2.11 -3.91
N LEU A 27 11.27 -3.34 -3.40
CA LEU A 27 11.17 -3.57 -1.95
C LEU A 27 12.49 -3.20 -1.28
N PRO A 28 12.45 -2.71 -0.02
CA PRO A 28 13.63 -2.67 0.83
C PRO A 28 14.28 -4.06 0.94
N PRO A 29 15.63 -4.16 0.98
CA PRO A 29 16.34 -5.45 0.98
C PRO A 29 15.85 -6.44 2.04
N PHE A 30 15.57 -5.95 3.26
CA PHE A 30 15.12 -6.79 4.38
C PHE A 30 13.75 -7.47 4.13
N VAL A 31 12.88 -6.90 3.29
CA VAL A 31 11.60 -7.52 2.90
C VAL A 31 11.83 -8.48 1.75
N GLN A 32 12.64 -8.08 0.78
CA GLN A 32 12.95 -8.88 -0.40
C GLN A 32 13.63 -10.20 -0.05
N GLU A 33 14.59 -10.16 0.88
CA GLU A 33 15.34 -11.33 1.33
C GLU A 33 14.46 -12.37 2.04
N LYS A 34 13.39 -11.93 2.73
CA LYS A 34 12.45 -12.81 3.40
C LYS A 34 11.60 -13.63 2.43
N LYS A 35 11.49 -13.22 1.17
CA LYS A 35 10.68 -13.88 0.12
C LYS A 35 9.21 -14.12 0.55
N ALA A 36 8.70 -13.32 1.48
CA ALA A 36 7.36 -13.47 2.05
C ALA A 36 6.32 -12.55 1.39
N VAL A 37 6.76 -11.67 0.50
CA VAL A 37 5.90 -10.68 -0.19
C VAL A 37 6.07 -10.86 -1.69
N ILE A 38 4.95 -10.96 -2.40
CA ILE A 38 4.92 -10.89 -3.87
C ILE A 38 4.91 -9.41 -4.25
N ASN A 39 5.94 -8.97 -4.98
CA ASN A 39 5.99 -7.62 -5.55
C ASN A 39 5.94 -7.73 -7.08
N VAL A 40 4.73 -7.58 -7.63
CA VAL A 40 4.48 -7.70 -9.06
C VAL A 40 5.10 -6.51 -9.80
N ARG A 41 5.91 -6.80 -10.82
CA ARG A 41 6.58 -5.80 -11.66
C ARG A 41 5.64 -5.32 -12.76
N ASN A 42 5.00 -4.18 -12.52
CA ASN A 42 4.13 -3.50 -13.47
C ASN A 42 4.76 -2.20 -13.99
N ASP A 43 4.56 -1.91 -15.28
CA ASP A 43 5.00 -0.67 -15.94
C ASP A 43 3.89 0.40 -16.01
N ASP A 44 2.64 0.00 -15.72
CA ASP A 44 1.48 0.89 -15.65
C ASP A 44 1.33 1.56 -14.26
N GLN A 45 0.29 2.38 -14.07
CA GLN A 45 0.00 3.03 -12.77
C GLN A 45 -0.93 2.19 -11.87
N ARG A 46 -1.06 0.88 -12.12
CA ARG A 46 -2.05 -0.01 -11.50
C ARG A 46 -1.45 -0.98 -10.48
N CYS A 47 -0.34 -0.61 -9.82
CA CYS A 47 0.35 -1.48 -8.85
C CYS A 47 -0.58 -2.03 -7.75
N PHE A 48 -1.54 -1.22 -7.29
CA PHE A 48 -2.54 -1.63 -6.31
C PHE A 48 -3.38 -2.81 -6.85
N ALA A 49 -3.88 -2.70 -8.07
CA ALA A 49 -4.73 -3.73 -8.66
C ALA A 49 -3.93 -5.02 -8.87
N TRP A 50 -2.71 -4.92 -9.41
CA TRP A 50 -1.80 -6.06 -9.56
C TRP A 50 -1.49 -6.75 -8.22
N SER A 51 -1.29 -5.96 -7.15
CA SER A 51 -1.06 -6.50 -5.80
C SER A 51 -2.27 -7.32 -5.31
N VAL A 52 -3.48 -6.79 -5.47
CA VAL A 52 -4.71 -7.52 -5.07
C VAL A 52 -4.91 -8.77 -5.92
N VAL A 53 -4.75 -8.69 -7.25
CA VAL A 53 -4.88 -9.86 -8.14
C VAL A 53 -3.91 -10.97 -7.74
N SER A 54 -2.65 -10.62 -7.47
CA SER A 54 -1.64 -11.62 -7.07
C SER A 54 -1.93 -12.33 -5.75
N ALA A 55 -2.75 -11.74 -4.89
CA ALA A 55 -3.22 -12.36 -3.65
C ALA A 55 -4.42 -13.28 -3.88
N LEU A 56 -5.24 -13.02 -4.91
CA LEU A 56 -6.46 -13.78 -5.21
C LEU A 56 -6.24 -14.94 -6.19
N VAL A 57 -5.35 -14.76 -7.17
CA VAL A 57 -5.16 -15.68 -8.28
C VAL A 57 -3.78 -16.34 -8.18
N PRO A 58 -3.68 -17.68 -8.19
CA PRO A 58 -2.41 -18.37 -8.29
C PRO A 58 -1.66 -17.98 -9.57
N PRO A 59 -0.35 -17.69 -9.52
CA PRO A 59 0.41 -17.33 -10.71
C PRO A 59 0.56 -18.52 -11.65
N LEU A 60 0.38 -18.30 -12.96
CA LEU A 60 0.67 -19.29 -14.00
C LEU A 60 2.17 -19.48 -14.26
N GLY A 61 2.99 -18.52 -13.82
CA GLY A 61 4.43 -18.51 -14.01
C GLY A 61 5.14 -17.88 -12.82
N ALA A 62 6.12 -17.02 -13.11
CA ALA A 62 6.85 -16.36 -12.05
C ALA A 62 5.99 -15.28 -11.38
N ALA A 63 5.68 -15.47 -10.09
CA ALA A 63 4.77 -14.62 -9.30
C ALA A 63 5.08 -13.10 -9.31
N HIS A 64 6.30 -12.70 -9.66
CA HIS A 64 6.66 -11.28 -9.74
C HIS A 64 6.32 -10.64 -11.11
N ARG A 65 5.73 -11.37 -12.06
CA ARG A 65 5.44 -10.88 -13.42
C ARG A 65 3.95 -10.63 -13.61
N CYS A 66 3.58 -9.49 -14.20
CA CYS A 66 2.20 -9.21 -14.61
C CYS A 66 1.62 -10.30 -15.50
N THR A 67 2.41 -10.82 -16.45
CA THR A 67 1.97 -11.88 -17.39
C THR A 67 1.63 -13.22 -16.73
N SER A 68 1.95 -13.40 -15.45
CA SER A 68 1.56 -14.60 -14.71
C SER A 68 0.12 -14.53 -14.18
N TYR A 69 -0.56 -13.40 -14.37
CA TYR A 69 -1.90 -13.13 -13.86
C TYR A 69 -2.81 -12.63 -15.00
N PRO A 70 -4.13 -12.82 -14.89
CA PRO A 70 -5.10 -12.18 -15.77
C PRO A 70 -5.06 -10.65 -15.62
N ASP A 71 -5.68 -9.93 -16.56
CA ASP A 71 -5.82 -8.48 -16.45
C ASP A 71 -6.64 -8.13 -15.19
N PRO A 72 -6.23 -7.13 -14.38
CA PRO A 72 -6.95 -6.79 -13.18
C PRO A 72 -8.43 -6.42 -13.37
N GLU A 73 -8.82 -5.88 -14.52
CA GLU A 73 -10.23 -5.56 -14.83
C GLU A 73 -11.08 -6.83 -15.03
N GLN A 74 -10.47 -7.99 -15.31
CA GLN A 74 -11.18 -9.26 -15.44
C GLN A 74 -11.53 -9.88 -14.07
N VAL A 75 -10.78 -9.50 -13.02
CA VAL A 75 -10.90 -10.08 -11.68
C VAL A 75 -11.54 -9.11 -10.68
N LEU A 76 -11.31 -7.81 -10.85
CA LEU A 76 -11.69 -6.77 -9.91
C LEU A 76 -12.64 -5.77 -10.55
N ASN A 77 -13.63 -5.33 -9.79
CA ASN A 77 -14.42 -4.17 -10.17
C ASN A 77 -13.62 -2.88 -9.87
N LEU A 78 -13.00 -2.33 -10.91
CA LEU A 78 -12.22 -1.09 -10.87
C LEU A 78 -12.96 0.12 -11.46
N GLY A 79 -14.26 -0.04 -11.76
CA GLY A 79 -15.07 0.98 -12.41
C GLY A 79 -15.09 2.30 -11.63
N GLY A 80 -14.83 3.41 -12.32
CA GLY A 80 -14.87 4.74 -11.72
C GLY A 80 -13.67 5.10 -10.82
N LEU A 81 -12.74 4.18 -10.58
CA LEU A 81 -11.49 4.49 -9.86
C LEU A 81 -10.48 5.17 -10.78
N GLN A 82 -9.75 6.13 -10.22
CA GLN A 82 -8.65 6.79 -10.92
C GLN A 82 -7.32 6.23 -10.43
N PHE A 83 -6.44 5.92 -11.37
CA PHE A 83 -5.12 5.41 -11.07
C PHE A 83 -4.04 6.50 -11.26
N PRO A 84 -3.03 6.54 -10.38
CA PRO A 84 -2.82 5.62 -9.26
C PRO A 84 -3.81 5.80 -8.10
N LEU A 85 -4.24 4.67 -7.52
CA LEU A 85 -5.28 4.65 -6.51
C LEU A 85 -4.81 5.35 -5.22
N LYS A 86 -5.62 6.29 -4.72
CA LYS A 86 -5.32 7.01 -3.48
C LYS A 86 -5.84 6.23 -2.28
N LEU A 87 -5.18 6.37 -1.13
CA LEU A 87 -5.58 5.72 0.14
C LEU A 87 -7.06 5.93 0.49
N LYS A 88 -7.57 7.14 0.27
CA LYS A 88 -8.98 7.48 0.54
C LYS A 88 -9.98 6.72 -0.36
N ASP A 89 -9.57 6.34 -1.57
CA ASP A 89 -10.43 5.69 -2.57
C ASP A 89 -10.46 4.16 -2.36
N ILE A 90 -9.62 3.61 -1.46
CA ILE A 90 -9.64 2.19 -1.08
C ILE A 90 -10.98 1.81 -0.43
N LYS A 91 -11.62 2.74 0.29
CA LYS A 91 -12.96 2.53 0.85
C LYS A 91 -13.99 2.25 -0.24
N ASP A 92 -13.90 2.95 -1.37
CA ASP A 92 -14.82 2.77 -2.48
C ASP A 92 -14.49 1.47 -3.24
N PHE A 93 -13.20 1.16 -3.41
CA PHE A 93 -12.76 -0.13 -3.93
C PHE A 93 -13.33 -1.32 -3.12
N CYS A 94 -13.18 -1.32 -1.79
CA CYS A 94 -13.71 -2.36 -0.92
C CYS A 94 -15.25 -2.41 -0.92
N ARG A 95 -15.93 -1.30 -1.21
CA ARG A 95 -17.40 -1.28 -1.36
C ARG A 95 -17.84 -1.95 -2.66
N MET A 96 -17.10 -1.74 -3.74
CA MET A 96 -17.40 -2.33 -5.05
C MET A 96 -16.99 -3.79 -5.17
N ASN A 97 -16.04 -4.23 -4.34
CA ASN A 97 -15.56 -5.61 -4.27
C ASN A 97 -15.88 -6.16 -2.87
N PRO A 98 -17.14 -6.54 -2.61
CA PRO A 98 -17.62 -6.81 -1.26
C PRO A 98 -16.96 -8.01 -0.60
N ASP A 99 -16.26 -8.89 -1.31
CA ASP A 99 -15.55 -10.03 -0.72
C ASP A 99 -14.08 -9.70 -0.36
N ILE A 100 -13.63 -8.47 -0.63
CA ILE A 100 -12.23 -8.05 -0.44
C ILE A 100 -12.11 -7.02 0.67
N SER A 101 -11.29 -7.34 1.67
CA SER A 101 -10.84 -6.38 2.70
C SER A 101 -9.36 -6.08 2.53
N VAL A 102 -8.99 -4.80 2.47
CA VAL A 102 -7.59 -4.36 2.32
C VAL A 102 -7.14 -3.62 3.57
N ASN A 103 -5.94 -3.95 4.06
CA ASN A 103 -5.25 -3.19 5.10
C ASN A 103 -3.96 -2.61 4.51
N VAL A 104 -3.68 -1.35 4.82
CA VAL A 104 -2.47 -0.68 4.33
C VAL A 104 -1.61 -0.26 5.50
N TYR A 105 -0.34 -0.65 5.44
CA TYR A 105 0.70 -0.27 6.37
C TYR A 105 1.80 0.45 5.62
N GLY A 106 2.39 1.45 6.26
CA GLY A 106 3.58 2.15 5.81
C GLY A 106 4.85 1.46 6.31
N LEU A 107 5.93 1.66 5.58
CA LEU A 107 7.28 1.37 6.03
C LEU A 107 8.06 2.69 6.01
N GLU A 108 8.57 3.08 7.17
CA GLU A 108 9.39 4.28 7.31
C GLU A 108 10.83 3.89 7.57
N GLN A 109 11.74 4.56 6.88
CA GLN A 109 13.17 4.39 7.08
C GLN A 109 13.60 5.24 8.28
N VAL A 110 14.17 4.60 9.30
CA VAL A 110 14.66 5.25 10.52
C VAL A 110 16.15 5.01 10.68
N LEU A 111 16.85 6.00 11.25
CA LEU A 111 18.26 5.86 11.62
C LEU A 111 18.35 5.45 13.08
N LYS A 112 18.84 4.24 13.35
CA LYS A 112 19.10 3.74 14.71
C LYS A 112 20.58 3.41 14.86
N ASN A 113 21.27 4.05 15.80
CA ASN A 113 22.70 3.82 16.06
C ASN A 113 23.56 3.89 14.78
N ASN A 114 23.33 4.90 13.93
CA ASN A 114 23.94 5.06 12.60
C ASN A 114 23.64 3.95 11.57
N HIS A 115 22.72 3.03 11.86
CA HIS A 115 22.28 2.00 10.95
C HIS A 115 20.89 2.34 10.41
N VAL A 116 20.70 2.12 9.11
CA VAL A 116 19.38 2.24 8.49
C VAL A 116 18.52 1.06 8.93
N ALA A 117 17.43 1.34 9.60
CA ALA A 117 16.39 0.38 9.95
C ALA A 117 15.07 0.80 9.30
N TYR A 118 14.10 -0.12 9.28
CA TYR A 118 12.76 0.14 8.81
C TYR A 118 11.76 -0.17 9.92
N GLU A 119 10.82 0.73 10.14
CA GLU A 119 9.73 0.55 11.07
C GLU A 119 8.39 0.51 10.34
N VAL A 120 7.49 -0.32 10.82
CA VAL A 120 6.12 -0.36 10.31
C VAL A 120 5.35 0.80 10.93
N VAL A 121 4.75 1.62 10.07
CA VAL A 121 3.91 2.76 10.47
C VAL A 121 2.48 2.49 10.04
N GLY A 122 1.50 2.65 10.92
CA GLY A 122 0.09 2.49 10.55
C GLY A 122 -0.77 1.76 11.58
N PRO A 123 -1.99 1.32 11.19
CA PRO A 123 -2.49 1.22 9.81
C PRO A 123 -2.75 2.59 9.16
N LEU A 124 -2.29 2.75 7.91
CA LEU A 124 -2.60 3.90 7.06
C LEU A 124 -4.03 3.82 6.50
N TYR A 125 -4.54 2.59 6.36
CA TYR A 125 -5.95 2.29 6.09
C TYR A 125 -6.26 0.93 6.70
N TYR A 126 -7.44 0.79 7.31
CA TYR A 126 -7.91 -0.45 7.90
C TYR A 126 -9.33 -0.74 7.42
N ALA A 127 -9.55 -1.93 6.86
CA ALA A 127 -10.89 -2.36 6.49
C ALA A 127 -11.71 -2.62 7.77
N MET A 128 -12.86 -1.96 7.90
CA MET A 128 -13.67 -2.03 9.13
C MET A 128 -14.32 -3.39 9.35
N GLU A 129 -14.41 -4.23 8.32
CA GLU A 129 -15.01 -5.56 8.38
C GLU A 129 -14.00 -6.62 7.93
N LYS A 130 -13.79 -7.64 8.78
CA LYS A 130 -12.97 -8.81 8.45
C LYS A 130 -13.81 -9.76 7.61
N LYS A 131 -13.49 -9.87 6.32
CA LYS A 131 -14.18 -10.76 5.38
C LYS A 131 -13.37 -12.05 5.26
N ARG A 132 -14.09 -13.18 5.24
CA ARG A 132 -13.55 -14.51 5.55
C ARG A 132 -13.30 -15.32 4.30
#